data_AF-A0A316NHG5-F1
#
_entry.id   AF-A0A316NHG5-F1
#
_cell.length_a   1.000
_cell.length_b   1.000
_cell.length_c   1.000
_cell.angle_alpha   90.00
_cell.angle_beta   90.00
_cell.angle_gamma   90.00
#
_symmetry.space_group_name_H-M   'P 1'
#
loop_
_entity.id
_entity.type
_entity.pdbx_description
1 polymer ?
#
loop_
_entity_poly.entity_id
_entity_poly.type
_entity_poly.pdbx_seq_one_letter_code
_entity_poly.pdbx_strand_id
1 'polypeptide(L)'
;MGMAASQARLLTITARLNHIELESQNLSNAKIRLSDNTQKASDKYIKALNKTEYLYNTYNAKGEMITQDLTGAALTNYGELKNQYGLINSAGQILVSELDGKNFQESNTLEEFLDKYGVLSEPGKGEIVQVTNPEYTTAMDEYEKLYDEWMTQKPDPADPIYIIPGGTTEDYNLYDDFLWATAGCYGQNMSYLTTNLGLGGGELYDSEGNLVVTYGPEGFVAYSDDGSGSVIASEPIESWAKSCYSHVLDHLLLAGTYTTVTGQSVTPNHWWGSEWNDRGGKSAKLAEVLSESAETVLYACGDTGEDITPESSDIEKLMSDYYFDENGEKQLKTLQQKIVDLDYANSSGILSDQELYDSLQHFVNHDLNALKQGKDEFDKDAYDADVEAWKAKEPQKPDVPMYIDKEVRKVTDSDKAQWYINLWHRMNGTSDFKGGFGDSAEYDPSEGWASKSKTEQSWAILKDGDMNSPEYLKYAIENGLITIEQVQFTDPSDADSGLENVAWTSVIFDTITDVTEQKDQIAITKAETEYEQALSDIEAKDKQLDVQMKKLDTEHNALQTEYDSIKSVIEKNVERNFKIFS
;
A
#
# COMPACT_ATOMS: atom_id res chain seq x y z
N MET A 1 69.61 98.33 -31.70
CA MET A 1 69.65 96.89 -31.37
C MET A 1 68.63 96.44 -30.29
N GLY A 2 67.70 97.28 -29.80
CA GLY A 2 66.84 96.92 -28.66
C GLY A 2 65.48 96.24 -28.93
N MET A 3 64.92 96.35 -30.14
CA MET A 3 63.53 95.92 -30.41
C MET A 3 63.39 94.39 -30.51
N ALA A 4 64.24 93.70 -31.28
CA ALA A 4 64.20 92.26 -31.43
C ALA A 4 64.44 91.51 -30.09
N ALA A 5 65.36 92.01 -29.26
CA ALA A 5 65.60 91.47 -27.93
C ALA A 5 64.39 91.64 -26.99
N SER A 6 63.69 92.78 -27.07
CA SER A 6 62.49 93.03 -26.27
C SER A 6 61.31 92.15 -26.71
N GLN A 7 61.13 91.96 -28.03
CA GLN A 7 60.12 91.05 -28.58
C GLN A 7 60.38 89.59 -28.23
N ALA A 8 61.63 89.13 -28.30
CA ALA A 8 62.00 87.78 -27.88
C ALA A 8 61.70 87.56 -26.39
N ARG A 9 62.03 88.53 -25.54
CA ARG A 9 61.74 88.46 -24.10
C ARG A 9 60.23 88.47 -23.80
N LEU A 10 59.44 89.27 -24.53
CA LEU A 10 57.98 89.28 -24.41
C LEU A 10 57.37 87.89 -24.73
N LEU A 11 57.84 87.24 -25.80
CA LEU A 11 57.41 85.89 -26.16
C LEU A 11 57.79 84.87 -25.08
N THR A 12 59.00 84.96 -24.52
CA THR A 12 59.43 84.10 -23.40
C THR A 12 58.55 84.28 -22.16
N ILE A 13 58.24 85.52 -21.78
CA ILE A 13 57.37 85.78 -20.62
C ILE A 13 55.94 85.29 -20.88
N THR A 14 55.41 85.49 -22.07
CA THR A 14 54.08 84.99 -22.46
C THR A 14 54.01 83.47 -22.35
N ALA A 15 55.04 82.75 -22.81
CA ALA A 15 55.11 81.30 -22.68
C ALA A 15 55.15 80.85 -21.21
N ARG A 16 55.89 81.57 -20.35
CA ARG A 16 55.94 81.30 -18.91
C ARG A 16 54.61 81.60 -18.21
N LEU A 17 53.91 82.68 -18.56
CA LEU A 17 52.59 82.99 -18.01
C LEU A 17 51.56 81.91 -18.37
N ASN A 18 51.51 81.50 -19.64
CA ASN A 18 50.65 80.39 -20.07
C ASN A 18 50.98 79.07 -19.35
N HIS A 19 52.27 78.82 -19.10
CA HIS A 19 52.69 77.64 -18.34
C HIS A 19 52.22 77.70 -16.88
N ILE A 20 52.37 78.85 -16.21
CA ILE A 20 51.90 79.05 -14.84
C ILE A 20 50.39 78.91 -14.75
N GLU A 21 49.63 79.45 -15.71
CA GLU A 21 48.17 79.30 -15.76
C GLU A 21 47.77 77.81 -15.90
N LEU A 22 48.45 77.06 -16.77
CA LEU A 22 48.25 75.62 -16.90
C LEU A 22 48.58 74.87 -15.60
N GLU A 23 49.67 75.22 -14.93
CA GLU A 23 50.01 74.64 -13.63
C GLU A 23 48.97 74.98 -12.56
N SER A 24 48.48 76.22 -12.51
CA SER A 24 47.42 76.65 -11.58
C SER A 24 46.13 75.84 -11.78
N GLN A 25 45.73 75.62 -13.04
CA GLN A 25 44.58 74.75 -13.36
C GLN A 25 44.81 73.30 -12.93
N ASN A 26 46.02 72.76 -13.11
CA ASN A 26 46.37 71.42 -12.65
C ASN A 26 46.31 71.29 -11.13
N LEU A 27 46.78 72.31 -10.38
CA LEU A 27 46.68 72.36 -8.92
C LEU A 27 45.22 72.47 -8.46
N SER A 28 44.40 73.29 -9.12
CA SER A 28 42.97 73.41 -8.84
C SER A 28 42.26 72.07 -9.02
N ASN A 29 42.53 71.36 -10.12
CA ASN A 29 42.02 70.01 -10.36
C ASN A 29 42.53 69.01 -9.30
N ALA A 30 43.77 69.15 -8.82
CA ALA A 30 44.29 68.32 -7.73
C ALA A 30 43.54 68.54 -6.41
N LYS A 31 43.14 69.78 -6.11
CA LYS A 31 42.30 70.10 -4.95
C LYS A 31 40.90 69.50 -5.04
N ILE A 32 40.26 69.54 -6.21
CA ILE A 32 38.96 68.88 -6.41
C ILE A 32 39.09 67.38 -6.11
N ARG A 33 40.13 66.72 -6.63
CA ARG A 33 40.39 65.30 -6.33
C ARG A 33 40.65 65.02 -4.84
N LEU A 34 41.31 65.94 -4.12
CA LEU A 34 41.47 65.82 -2.68
C LEU A 34 40.13 65.91 -1.96
N SER A 35 39.25 66.85 -2.35
CA SER A 35 37.89 66.96 -1.82
C SER A 35 37.08 65.68 -2.04
N ASP A 36 37.17 65.07 -3.23
CA ASP A 36 36.51 63.80 -3.53
C ASP A 36 37.04 62.66 -2.63
N ASN A 37 38.35 62.66 -2.36
CA ASN A 37 38.96 61.68 -1.46
C ASN A 37 38.52 61.88 -0.01
N THR A 38 38.36 63.12 0.45
CA THR A 38 37.79 63.43 1.77
C THR A 38 36.38 62.88 1.90
N GLN A 39 35.53 63.10 0.89
CA GLN A 39 34.17 62.59 0.90
C GLN A 39 34.14 61.05 0.97
N LYS A 40 34.97 60.38 0.15
CA LYS A 40 35.08 58.91 0.17
C LYS A 40 35.53 58.36 1.53
N ALA A 41 36.50 59.01 2.16
CA ALA A 41 36.95 58.61 3.50
C ALA A 41 35.82 58.79 4.53
N SER A 42 35.09 59.90 4.45
CA SER A 42 33.93 60.19 5.31
C SER A 42 32.81 59.16 5.12
N ASP A 43 32.43 58.85 3.88
CA ASP A 43 31.39 57.87 3.57
C ASP A 43 31.75 56.48 4.11
N LYS A 44 33.02 56.08 4.02
CA LYS A 44 33.52 54.82 4.56
C LYS A 44 33.38 54.78 6.09
N TYR A 45 33.73 55.88 6.76
CA TYR A 45 33.58 56.00 8.20
C TYR A 45 32.10 55.98 8.65
N ILE A 46 31.23 56.74 7.97
CA ILE A 46 29.78 56.75 8.25
C ILE A 46 29.17 55.35 8.04
N LYS A 47 29.57 54.63 6.99
CA LYS A 47 29.13 53.24 6.79
C LYS A 47 29.57 52.32 7.93
N ALA A 48 30.80 52.46 8.42
CA ALA A 48 31.28 51.69 9.56
C ALA A 48 30.54 52.05 10.86
N LEU A 49 30.20 53.33 11.08
CA LEU A 49 29.41 53.78 12.24
C LEU A 49 28.00 53.19 12.30
N ASN A 50 27.43 52.87 11.14
CA ASN A 50 26.13 52.25 11.00
C ASN A 50 26.22 50.72 10.90
N LYS A 51 27.42 50.14 10.87
CA LYS A 51 27.59 48.69 10.82
C LYS A 51 27.27 48.11 12.19
N THR A 52 26.27 47.25 12.23
CA THR A 52 25.92 46.47 13.41
C THR A 52 26.40 45.03 13.26
N GLU A 53 26.58 44.37 14.39
CA GLU A 53 26.87 42.94 14.50
C GLU A 53 25.83 42.30 15.42
N TYR A 54 25.57 41.01 15.19
CA TYR A 54 24.74 40.21 16.08
C TYR A 54 25.65 39.39 16.99
N LEU A 55 25.36 39.45 18.28
CA LEU A 55 25.98 38.64 19.31
C LEU A 55 25.01 37.60 19.83
N TYR A 56 25.56 36.46 20.23
CA TYR A 56 24.85 35.39 20.90
C TYR A 56 25.24 35.34 22.38
N ASN A 57 24.23 35.46 23.24
CA ASN A 57 24.35 35.33 24.69
C ASN A 57 23.92 33.91 25.09
N THR A 58 24.85 33.14 25.61
CA THR A 58 24.65 31.75 26.04
C THR A 58 25.19 31.57 27.45
N TYR A 59 24.95 30.42 28.07
CA TYR A 59 25.52 30.06 29.36
C TYR A 59 26.53 28.93 29.21
N ASN A 60 27.64 29.00 29.94
CA ASN A 60 28.56 27.86 30.07
C ASN A 60 28.03 26.83 31.08
N ALA A 61 28.69 25.67 31.19
CA ALA A 61 28.33 24.62 32.14
C ALA A 61 28.35 25.07 33.62
N LYS A 62 28.93 26.23 33.94
CA LYS A 62 28.92 26.82 35.30
C LYS A 62 27.76 27.80 35.53
N GLY A 63 26.89 28.00 34.53
CA GLY A 63 25.80 28.97 34.59
C GLY A 63 26.23 30.42 34.42
N GLU A 64 27.46 30.68 33.96
CA GLU A 64 27.94 32.02 33.67
C GLU A 64 27.54 32.41 32.26
N MET A 65 27.01 33.63 32.10
CA MET A 65 26.68 34.18 30.78
C MET A 65 27.97 34.44 30.00
N ILE A 66 28.02 33.94 28.78
CA ILE A 66 29.06 34.19 27.78
C ILE A 66 28.41 34.88 26.59
N THR A 67 29.02 35.97 26.17
CA THR A 67 28.67 36.68 24.95
C THR A 67 29.73 36.38 23.88
N GLN A 68 29.31 35.95 22.71
CA GLN A 68 30.18 35.63 21.57
C GLN A 68 29.53 36.05 20.25
N ASP A 69 30.29 36.02 19.16
CA ASP A 69 29.75 36.34 17.84
C ASP A 69 28.65 35.34 17.44
N LEU A 70 27.58 35.84 16.81
CA LEU A 70 26.52 35.00 16.28
C LEU A 70 27.00 34.24 15.04
N THR A 71 27.43 33.00 15.24
CA THR A 71 27.80 32.07 14.16
C THR A 71 26.81 30.91 14.09
N GLY A 72 26.77 30.20 12.97
CA GLY A 72 25.96 28.99 12.86
C GLY A 72 26.41 27.94 13.86
N ALA A 73 27.74 27.76 14.02
CA ALA A 73 28.31 26.87 15.01
C ALA A 73 27.91 27.21 16.46
N ALA A 74 27.79 28.51 16.79
CA ALA A 74 27.33 28.94 18.11
C ALA A 74 25.91 28.43 18.42
N LEU A 75 25.03 28.50 17.41
CA LEU A 75 23.64 28.10 17.49
C LEU A 75 23.43 26.58 17.45
N THR A 76 24.11 25.87 16.54
CA THR A 76 23.82 24.47 16.23
C THR A 76 24.64 23.46 17.03
N ASN A 77 25.74 23.85 17.68
CA ASN A 77 26.45 22.91 18.55
C ASN A 77 25.59 22.56 19.77
N TYR A 78 25.87 21.46 20.47
CA TYR A 78 25.22 21.20 21.76
C TYR A 78 25.78 22.09 22.89
N GLY A 79 24.98 22.34 23.93
CA GLY A 79 25.43 22.95 25.19
C GLY A 79 24.40 22.79 26.31
N GLU A 80 24.83 22.44 27.52
CA GLU A 80 23.94 22.03 28.62
C GLU A 80 22.92 23.10 29.04
N LEU A 81 23.34 24.35 29.16
CA LEU A 81 22.50 25.46 29.66
C LEU A 81 22.09 26.44 28.55
N LYS A 82 22.13 26.00 27.29
CA LYS A 82 21.77 26.84 26.15
C LYS A 82 20.51 26.34 25.46
N ASN A 83 19.74 27.29 24.95
CA ASN A 83 18.69 26.96 23.99
C ASN A 83 19.34 26.37 22.74
N GLN A 84 18.75 25.29 22.22
CA GLN A 84 19.27 24.63 21.04
C GLN A 84 18.53 25.09 19.79
N TYR A 85 19.30 25.44 18.76
CA TYR A 85 18.80 26.03 17.53
C TYR A 85 19.27 25.24 16.30
N GLY A 86 18.40 25.15 15.30
CA GLY A 86 18.69 24.61 13.98
C GLY A 86 18.60 25.72 12.93
N LEU A 87 19.43 25.61 11.90
CA LEU A 87 19.41 26.52 10.75
C LEU A 87 18.71 25.82 9.59
N ILE A 88 17.68 26.42 9.02
CA ILE A 88 16.90 25.83 7.93
C ILE A 88 17.06 26.68 6.68
N ASN A 89 17.35 26.04 5.55
CA ASN A 89 17.44 26.75 4.27
C ASN A 89 16.05 26.96 3.64
N SER A 90 16.00 27.75 2.56
CA SER A 90 14.76 27.98 1.79
C SER A 90 14.09 26.71 1.22
N ALA A 91 14.78 25.57 1.16
CA ALA A 91 14.24 24.28 0.73
C ALA A 91 13.70 23.44 1.89
N GLY A 92 13.66 23.97 3.13
CA GLY A 92 13.18 23.25 4.32
C GLY A 92 14.18 22.24 4.88
N GLN A 93 15.43 22.25 4.42
CA GLN A 93 16.48 21.34 4.85
C GLN A 93 17.22 21.91 6.06
N ILE A 94 17.50 21.06 7.06
CA ILE A 94 18.38 21.45 8.17
C ILE A 94 19.83 21.56 7.69
N LEU A 95 20.46 22.70 7.95
CA LEU A 95 21.86 22.97 7.68
C LEU A 95 22.70 22.48 8.85
N VAL A 96 23.58 21.52 8.57
CA VAL A 96 24.46 20.88 9.56
C VAL A 96 25.92 21.21 9.28
N SER A 97 26.77 21.06 10.30
CA SER A 97 28.23 21.23 10.13
C SER A 97 28.83 20.12 9.25
N GLU A 98 30.06 20.32 8.76
CA GLU A 98 30.76 19.26 8.04
C GLU A 98 30.97 18.00 8.91
N LEU A 99 31.19 18.19 10.21
CA LEU A 99 31.32 17.11 11.18
C LEU A 99 30.01 16.32 11.34
N ASP A 100 28.88 17.00 11.57
CA ASP A 100 27.60 16.34 11.78
C ASP A 100 27.13 15.63 10.51
N GLY A 101 27.30 16.29 9.35
CA GLY A 101 27.03 15.69 8.05
C GLY A 101 27.88 14.44 7.80
N LYS A 102 29.17 14.48 8.15
CA LYS A 102 30.08 13.32 8.05
C LYS A 102 29.68 12.20 9.01
N ASN A 103 29.39 12.53 10.27
CA ASN A 103 28.98 11.54 11.27
C ASN A 103 27.70 10.84 10.83
N PHE A 104 26.72 11.58 10.33
CA PHE A 104 25.48 11.03 9.77
C PHE A 104 25.74 10.17 8.53
N GLN A 105 26.65 10.61 7.65
CA GLN A 105 27.03 9.85 6.46
C GLN A 105 27.67 8.50 6.78
N GLU A 106 28.51 8.46 7.81
CA GLU A 106 29.28 7.29 8.24
C GLU A 106 28.54 6.39 9.25
N SER A 107 27.29 6.70 9.59
CA SER A 107 26.45 5.89 10.50
C SER A 107 25.27 5.30 9.74
N ASN A 108 24.97 4.03 9.99
CA ASN A 108 23.80 3.32 9.49
C ASN A 108 22.66 3.29 10.50
N THR A 109 22.99 3.38 11.79
CA THR A 109 22.03 3.36 12.91
C THR A 109 22.20 4.57 13.83
N LEU A 110 21.14 4.89 14.57
CA LEU A 110 21.14 5.91 15.62
C LEU A 110 22.23 5.59 16.67
N GLU A 111 22.40 4.33 17.06
CA GLU A 111 23.44 3.92 18.01
C GLU A 111 24.85 4.27 17.51
N GLU A 112 25.18 3.94 16.25
CA GLU A 112 26.48 4.31 15.65
C GLU A 112 26.67 5.82 15.57
N PHE A 113 25.60 6.57 15.29
CA PHE A 113 25.64 8.03 15.25
C PHE A 113 25.92 8.61 16.63
N LEU A 114 25.22 8.16 17.67
CA LEU A 114 25.42 8.58 19.05
C LEU A 114 26.82 8.21 19.57
N ASP A 115 27.37 7.06 19.18
CA ASP A 115 28.72 6.66 19.58
C ASP A 115 29.79 7.65 19.09
N LYS A 116 29.65 8.21 17.88
CA LYS A 116 30.57 9.22 17.35
C LYS A 116 30.60 10.51 18.18
N TYR A 117 29.55 10.79 18.97
CA TYR A 117 29.50 11.92 19.90
C TYR A 117 29.91 11.57 21.33
N GLY A 118 30.28 10.31 21.58
CA GLY A 118 30.74 9.82 22.87
C GLY A 118 29.68 9.85 23.97
N VAL A 119 28.40 9.75 23.59
CA VAL A 119 27.26 9.76 24.54
C VAL A 119 26.81 8.37 24.94
N LEU A 120 27.54 7.32 24.54
CA LEU A 120 27.27 5.92 24.88
C LEU A 120 28.39 5.35 25.75
N SER A 121 28.04 4.45 26.68
CA SER A 121 28.99 3.72 27.55
C SER A 121 29.97 2.92 26.70
N GLU A 122 31.19 2.65 27.17
CA GLU A 122 32.14 1.81 26.41
C GLU A 122 31.53 0.46 25.96
N PRO A 123 31.98 -0.09 24.81
CA PRO A 123 31.54 -1.42 24.36
C PRO A 123 31.77 -2.48 25.46
N GLY A 124 30.77 -3.32 25.74
CA GLY A 124 30.85 -4.35 26.80
C GLY A 124 30.39 -3.88 28.20
N LYS A 125 29.90 -2.64 28.33
CA LYS A 125 29.29 -2.09 29.55
C LYS A 125 27.81 -1.73 29.36
N GLY A 126 27.17 -2.27 28.32
CA GLY A 126 25.77 -2.05 28.03
C GLY A 126 24.83 -2.73 29.02
N GLU A 127 23.55 -2.43 28.90
CA GLU A 127 22.49 -3.19 29.56
C GLU A 127 22.01 -4.30 28.64
N ILE A 128 21.79 -5.49 29.20
CA ILE A 128 21.11 -6.55 28.45
C ILE A 128 19.62 -6.20 28.49
N VAL A 129 19.06 -5.91 27.32
CA VAL A 129 17.63 -5.71 27.14
C VAL A 129 17.07 -6.80 26.23
N GLN A 130 15.85 -7.23 26.52
CA GLN A 130 15.13 -8.15 25.64
C GLN A 130 14.57 -7.36 24.47
N VAL A 131 15.03 -7.70 23.27
CA VAL A 131 14.52 -7.15 22.02
C VAL A 131 13.80 -8.25 21.26
N THR A 132 12.81 -7.87 20.44
CA THR A 132 12.14 -8.81 19.54
C THR A 132 13.17 -9.42 18.59
N ASN A 133 13.16 -10.74 18.46
CA ASN A 133 14.05 -11.45 17.55
C ASN A 133 13.60 -11.18 16.10
N PRO A 134 14.42 -10.55 15.25
CA PRO A 134 14.02 -10.24 13.88
C PRO A 134 13.77 -11.51 13.03
N GLU A 135 14.33 -12.65 13.42
CA GLU A 135 14.10 -13.94 12.75
C GLU A 135 12.73 -14.56 13.13
N TYR A 136 12.14 -14.14 14.26
CA TYR A 136 10.89 -14.71 14.78
C TYR A 136 9.70 -14.45 13.83
N THR A 137 9.53 -13.21 13.38
CA THR A 137 8.41 -12.84 12.50
C THR A 137 8.47 -13.62 11.20
N THR A 138 9.62 -13.66 10.56
CA THR A 138 9.82 -14.39 9.29
C THR A 138 9.55 -15.89 9.45
N ALA A 139 10.08 -16.50 10.51
CA ALA A 139 9.88 -17.93 10.77
C ALA A 139 8.41 -18.26 11.08
N MET A 140 7.72 -17.40 11.82
CA MET A 140 6.30 -17.57 12.12
C MET A 140 5.41 -17.36 10.89
N ASP A 141 5.68 -16.35 10.06
CA ASP A 141 4.93 -16.10 8.82
C ASP A 141 5.03 -17.29 7.85
N GLU A 142 6.24 -17.87 7.70
CA GLU A 142 6.45 -19.06 6.89
C GLU A 142 5.70 -20.28 7.46
N TYR A 143 5.71 -20.46 8.79
CA TYR A 143 4.97 -21.51 9.46
C TYR A 143 3.45 -21.36 9.28
N GLU A 144 2.90 -20.17 9.46
CA GLU A 144 1.47 -19.89 9.32
C GLU A 144 0.99 -20.23 7.91
N LYS A 145 1.76 -19.85 6.88
CA LYS A 145 1.44 -20.21 5.49
C LYS A 145 1.40 -21.72 5.27
N LEU A 146 2.42 -22.44 5.75
CA LEU A 146 2.47 -23.90 5.65
C LEU A 146 1.34 -24.58 6.43
N TYR A 147 0.98 -24.02 7.59
CA TYR A 147 -0.10 -24.51 8.44
C TYR A 147 -1.46 -24.33 7.77
N ASP A 148 -1.72 -23.15 7.19
CA ASP A 148 -2.96 -22.88 6.45
C ASP A 148 -3.09 -23.80 5.24
N GLU A 149 -2.02 -23.96 4.44
CA GLU A 149 -1.99 -24.90 3.31
C GLU A 149 -2.25 -26.35 3.77
N TRP A 150 -1.68 -26.77 4.90
CA TRP A 150 -1.94 -28.08 5.50
C TRP A 150 -3.39 -28.24 5.97
N MET A 151 -3.99 -27.20 6.57
CA MET A 151 -5.37 -27.22 7.04
C MET A 151 -6.39 -27.36 5.91
N THR A 152 -6.11 -26.81 4.71
CA THR A 152 -7.00 -27.01 3.54
C THR A 152 -7.05 -28.45 3.04
N GLN A 153 -6.04 -29.27 3.37
CA GLN A 153 -5.93 -30.68 2.98
C GLN A 153 -6.57 -31.63 3.99
N LYS A 154 -7.27 -31.11 5.01
CA LYS A 154 -7.93 -31.93 6.02
C LYS A 154 -9.02 -32.78 5.35
N PRO A 155 -9.01 -34.12 5.55
CA PRO A 155 -10.05 -35.01 5.04
C PRO A 155 -11.46 -34.56 5.44
N ASP A 156 -12.38 -34.52 4.47
CA ASP A 156 -13.79 -34.20 4.68
C ASP A 156 -14.58 -35.49 4.92
N PRO A 157 -15.23 -35.69 6.08
CA PRO A 157 -16.04 -36.87 6.34
C PRO A 157 -17.26 -37.01 5.42
N ALA A 158 -17.64 -35.97 4.68
CA ALA A 158 -18.70 -36.03 3.67
C ALA A 158 -18.22 -36.49 2.28
N ASP A 159 -16.92 -36.71 2.08
CA ASP A 159 -16.37 -37.15 0.80
C ASP A 159 -16.90 -38.56 0.46
N PRO A 160 -17.47 -38.78 -0.75
CA PRO A 160 -17.96 -40.08 -1.20
C PRO A 160 -16.96 -41.23 -1.12
N ILE A 161 -15.65 -40.95 -1.09
CA ILE A 161 -14.62 -41.99 -0.90
C ILE A 161 -14.71 -42.72 0.45
N TYR A 162 -15.36 -42.10 1.46
CA TYR A 162 -15.57 -42.68 2.79
C TYR A 162 -16.96 -43.33 2.95
N ILE A 163 -17.71 -43.48 1.86
CA ILE A 163 -19.02 -44.12 1.86
C ILE A 163 -18.89 -45.49 1.22
N ILE A 164 -19.16 -46.54 1.98
CA ILE A 164 -19.27 -47.92 1.50
C ILE A 164 -20.72 -48.11 1.01
N PRO A 165 -20.92 -48.31 -0.30
CA PRO A 165 -22.27 -48.55 -0.83
C PRO A 165 -22.88 -49.80 -0.19
N GLY A 166 -24.11 -49.68 0.33
CA GLY A 166 -24.78 -50.74 1.06
C GLY A 166 -24.99 -52.01 0.21
N GLY A 167 -24.46 -53.14 0.67
CA GLY A 167 -24.85 -54.45 0.15
C GLY A 167 -26.26 -54.83 0.62
N THR A 168 -27.05 -55.51 -0.24
CA THR A 168 -28.38 -56.04 0.10
C THR A 168 -28.31 -56.94 1.32
N THR A 169 -28.87 -56.52 2.45
CA THR A 169 -29.19 -57.43 3.55
C THR A 169 -30.43 -58.25 3.16
N GLU A 170 -30.46 -59.54 3.52
CA GLU A 170 -31.48 -60.55 3.16
C GLU A 170 -32.93 -60.23 3.58
N ASP A 171 -33.21 -59.08 4.22
CA ASP A 171 -34.50 -58.79 4.88
C ASP A 171 -35.47 -57.89 4.08
N TYR A 172 -35.12 -57.45 2.86
CA TYR A 172 -35.99 -56.56 2.07
C TYR A 172 -35.99 -56.88 0.56
N ASN A 173 -36.57 -58.02 0.15
CA ASN A 173 -36.91 -58.27 -1.26
C ASN A 173 -38.14 -57.44 -1.71
N LEU A 174 -38.14 -56.13 -1.42
CA LEU A 174 -39.24 -55.20 -1.74
C LEU A 174 -39.50 -55.14 -3.25
N TYR A 175 -38.44 -55.25 -4.06
CA TYR A 175 -38.56 -55.36 -5.51
C TYR A 175 -39.38 -56.59 -5.93
N ASP A 176 -39.08 -57.77 -5.37
CA ASP A 176 -39.82 -58.99 -5.71
C ASP A 176 -41.27 -58.95 -5.18
N ASP A 177 -41.46 -58.42 -3.98
CA ASP A 177 -42.81 -58.20 -3.42
C ASP A 177 -43.67 -57.32 -4.34
N PHE A 178 -43.08 -56.30 -4.97
CA PHE A 178 -43.75 -55.49 -5.98
C PHE A 178 -44.13 -56.30 -7.21
N LEU A 179 -43.19 -57.07 -7.78
CA LEU A 179 -43.44 -57.86 -8.99
C LEU A 179 -44.58 -58.86 -8.74
N TRP A 180 -44.56 -59.56 -7.61
CA TRP A 180 -45.57 -60.54 -7.23
C TRP A 180 -46.95 -59.92 -6.99
N ALA A 181 -47.01 -58.76 -6.32
CA ALA A 181 -48.26 -58.06 -6.05
C ALA A 181 -48.92 -57.54 -7.35
N THR A 182 -48.11 -57.03 -8.28
CA THR A 182 -48.59 -56.38 -9.50
C THR A 182 -48.70 -57.31 -10.72
N ALA A 183 -48.25 -58.57 -10.60
CA ALA A 183 -48.16 -59.56 -11.68
C ALA A 183 -49.39 -59.59 -12.61
N GLY A 184 -50.61 -59.61 -12.06
CA GLY A 184 -51.84 -59.63 -12.85
C GLY A 184 -52.10 -58.33 -13.62
N CYS A 185 -51.95 -57.18 -12.97
CA CYS A 185 -52.15 -55.87 -13.60
C CYS A 185 -51.09 -55.60 -14.67
N TYR A 186 -49.83 -55.93 -14.37
CA TYR A 186 -48.73 -55.86 -15.32
C TYR A 186 -48.96 -56.78 -16.51
N GLY A 187 -49.28 -58.05 -16.27
CA GLY A 187 -49.54 -59.03 -17.33
C GLY A 187 -50.68 -58.62 -18.27
N GLN A 188 -51.80 -58.14 -17.72
CA GLN A 188 -52.94 -57.71 -18.51
C GLN A 188 -52.61 -56.47 -19.35
N ASN A 189 -51.91 -55.49 -18.78
CA ASN A 189 -51.49 -54.30 -19.49
C ASN A 189 -50.49 -54.62 -20.61
N MET A 190 -49.48 -55.44 -20.32
CA MET A 190 -48.47 -55.85 -21.28
C MET A 190 -49.05 -56.71 -22.40
N SER A 191 -50.02 -57.57 -22.12
CA SER A 191 -50.74 -58.34 -23.16
C SER A 191 -51.48 -57.42 -24.13
N TYR A 192 -52.13 -56.37 -23.61
CA TYR A 192 -52.79 -55.34 -24.43
C TYR A 192 -51.79 -54.57 -25.29
N LEU A 193 -50.71 -54.06 -24.69
CA LEU A 193 -49.71 -53.25 -25.39
C LEU A 193 -48.97 -54.05 -26.47
N THR A 194 -48.49 -55.26 -26.14
CA THR A 194 -47.81 -56.13 -27.11
C THR A 194 -48.71 -56.47 -28.29
N THR A 195 -50.00 -56.72 -28.05
CA THR A 195 -50.97 -56.99 -29.11
C THR A 195 -51.18 -55.79 -30.04
N ASN A 196 -51.37 -54.60 -29.47
CA ASN A 196 -51.58 -53.38 -30.27
C ASN A 196 -50.35 -52.97 -31.07
N LEU A 197 -49.15 -53.19 -30.52
CA LEU A 197 -47.88 -52.87 -31.16
C LEU A 197 -47.40 -53.98 -32.11
N GLY A 198 -48.08 -55.12 -32.16
CA GLY A 198 -47.67 -56.28 -32.97
C GLY A 198 -46.39 -56.95 -32.48
N LEU A 199 -46.10 -56.84 -31.19
CA LEU A 199 -44.95 -57.45 -30.52
C LEU A 199 -45.28 -58.87 -30.06
N GLY A 200 -44.24 -59.68 -29.85
CA GLY A 200 -44.39 -60.99 -29.21
C GLY A 200 -44.74 -60.87 -27.73
N GLY A 201 -45.15 -61.99 -27.13
CA GLY A 201 -45.29 -62.10 -25.68
C GLY A 201 -43.95 -62.10 -24.95
N GLY A 202 -44.00 -61.96 -23.62
CA GLY A 202 -42.83 -61.91 -22.75
C GLY A 202 -43.06 -62.60 -21.41
N GLU A 203 -41.97 -62.70 -20.64
CA GLU A 203 -41.91 -63.35 -19.34
C GLU A 203 -41.22 -62.40 -18.35
N LEU A 204 -41.74 -62.33 -17.12
CA LEU A 204 -41.15 -61.56 -16.02
C LEU A 204 -40.75 -62.53 -14.91
N TYR A 205 -39.54 -62.32 -14.37
CA TYR A 205 -38.97 -63.16 -13.32
C TYR A 205 -38.64 -62.32 -12.08
N ASP A 206 -38.69 -62.94 -10.90
CA ASP A 206 -38.18 -62.36 -9.67
C ASP A 206 -36.64 -62.43 -9.60
N SER A 207 -36.05 -61.88 -8.53
CA SER A 207 -34.59 -61.84 -8.35
C SER A 207 -33.94 -63.23 -8.23
N GLU A 208 -34.70 -64.26 -7.84
CA GLU A 208 -34.26 -65.65 -7.71
C GLU A 208 -34.46 -66.46 -9.00
N GLY A 209 -35.09 -65.87 -10.02
CA GLY A 209 -35.36 -66.50 -11.32
C GLY A 209 -36.65 -67.31 -11.37
N ASN A 210 -37.56 -67.13 -10.41
CA ASN A 210 -38.90 -67.70 -10.45
C ASN A 210 -39.79 -66.90 -11.40
N LEU A 211 -40.64 -67.59 -12.15
CA LEU A 211 -41.52 -66.98 -13.15
C LEU A 211 -42.71 -66.28 -12.47
N VAL A 212 -42.81 -64.97 -12.61
CA VAL A 212 -43.85 -64.12 -11.99
C VAL A 212 -45.11 -64.04 -12.87
N VAL A 213 -44.92 -63.73 -14.14
CA VAL A 213 -46.01 -63.59 -15.12
C VAL A 213 -45.51 -63.85 -16.54
N THR A 214 -46.35 -64.49 -17.34
CA THR A 214 -46.22 -64.52 -18.80
C THR A 214 -47.36 -63.73 -19.43
N TYR A 215 -47.09 -63.03 -20.53
CA TYR A 215 -48.07 -62.18 -21.22
C TYR A 215 -47.88 -62.24 -22.72
N GLY A 216 -48.94 -61.98 -23.50
CA GLY A 216 -48.86 -61.92 -24.96
C GLY A 216 -50.23 -61.82 -25.63
N PRO A 217 -50.31 -62.09 -26.95
CA PRO A 217 -51.55 -61.93 -27.71
C PRO A 217 -52.75 -62.78 -27.26
N GLU A 218 -52.50 -63.85 -26.51
CA GLU A 218 -53.55 -64.74 -25.96
C GLU A 218 -54.03 -64.31 -24.57
N GLY A 219 -53.41 -63.29 -23.96
CA GLY A 219 -53.64 -62.87 -22.57
C GLY A 219 -52.43 -63.11 -21.69
N PHE A 220 -52.65 -63.19 -20.38
CA PHE A 220 -51.59 -63.38 -19.39
C PHE A 220 -51.81 -64.60 -18.48
N VAL A 221 -50.74 -65.03 -17.83
CA VAL A 221 -50.73 -66.05 -16.77
C VAL A 221 -49.85 -65.54 -15.62
N ALA A 222 -50.44 -65.29 -14.45
CA ALA A 222 -49.73 -64.92 -13.24
C ALA A 222 -49.58 -66.11 -12.29
N TYR A 223 -48.40 -66.24 -11.67
CA TYR A 223 -48.03 -67.37 -10.83
C TYR A 223 -48.03 -67.03 -9.34
N SER A 224 -48.04 -68.06 -8.50
CA SER A 224 -47.98 -68.00 -7.05
C SER A 224 -46.56 -67.69 -6.56
N ASP A 225 -46.45 -66.85 -5.53
CA ASP A 225 -45.17 -66.45 -4.90
C ASP A 225 -44.58 -67.49 -3.94
N ASP A 226 -45.28 -68.62 -3.74
CA ASP A 226 -44.84 -69.75 -2.89
C ASP A 226 -43.82 -70.68 -3.56
N GLY A 227 -43.34 -70.32 -4.77
CA GLY A 227 -42.38 -71.13 -5.55
C GLY A 227 -42.95 -72.45 -6.08
N SER A 228 -44.26 -72.70 -5.93
CA SER A 228 -44.90 -73.94 -6.40
C SER A 228 -45.11 -73.99 -7.91
N GLY A 229 -45.00 -72.84 -8.60
CA GLY A 229 -45.37 -72.68 -10.00
C GLY A 229 -46.88 -72.75 -10.26
N SER A 230 -47.70 -72.69 -9.21
CA SER A 230 -49.17 -72.67 -9.34
C SER A 230 -49.65 -71.40 -10.02
N VAL A 231 -50.65 -71.50 -10.89
CA VAL A 231 -51.28 -70.34 -11.53
C VAL A 231 -52.32 -69.75 -10.58
N ILE A 232 -52.15 -68.48 -10.22
CA ILE A 232 -53.13 -67.73 -9.42
C ILE A 232 -54.18 -67.06 -10.29
N ALA A 233 -53.84 -66.80 -11.56
CA ALA A 233 -54.76 -66.25 -12.54
C ALA A 233 -54.29 -66.40 -13.97
N SER A 234 -55.26 -66.51 -14.87
CA SER A 234 -55.05 -66.43 -16.31
C SER A 234 -56.31 -65.90 -16.96
N GLU A 235 -56.17 -64.79 -17.69
CA GLU A 235 -57.29 -64.10 -18.33
C GLU A 235 -56.91 -63.70 -19.76
N PRO A 236 -57.88 -63.73 -20.70
CA PRO A 236 -57.68 -63.16 -22.03
C PRO A 236 -57.61 -61.62 -21.95
N ILE A 237 -57.14 -61.00 -23.04
CA ILE A 237 -57.07 -59.53 -23.13
C ILE A 237 -58.47 -58.93 -23.03
N GLU A 238 -58.69 -58.11 -22.01
CA GLU A 238 -59.96 -57.42 -21.80
C GLU A 238 -59.97 -56.00 -22.39
N SER A 239 -61.16 -55.50 -22.72
CA SER A 239 -61.33 -54.16 -23.33
C SER A 239 -60.85 -52.99 -22.44
N TRP A 240 -60.72 -53.21 -21.13
CA TRP A 240 -60.22 -52.25 -20.15
C TRP A 240 -58.74 -52.48 -19.78
N ALA A 241 -58.03 -53.40 -20.44
CA ALA A 241 -56.65 -53.76 -20.10
C ALA A 241 -55.66 -52.57 -20.12
N LYS A 242 -55.95 -51.49 -20.87
CA LYS A 242 -55.14 -50.27 -20.85
C LYS A 242 -55.15 -49.56 -19.48
N SER A 243 -56.25 -49.62 -18.72
CA SER A 243 -56.31 -48.99 -17.38
C SER A 243 -55.52 -49.75 -16.32
N CYS A 244 -55.09 -50.98 -16.60
CA CYS A 244 -54.27 -51.76 -15.66
C CYS A 244 -52.89 -51.16 -15.41
N TYR A 245 -52.38 -50.29 -16.30
CA TYR A 245 -51.13 -49.55 -16.09
C TYR A 245 -51.21 -48.69 -14.82
N SER A 246 -52.28 -47.91 -14.68
CA SER A 246 -52.50 -47.08 -13.49
C SER A 246 -52.56 -47.92 -12.22
N HIS A 247 -53.10 -49.15 -12.27
CA HIS A 247 -53.09 -50.02 -11.09
C HIS A 247 -51.67 -50.47 -10.69
N VAL A 248 -50.75 -50.67 -11.64
CA VAL A 248 -49.34 -51.03 -11.32
C VAL A 248 -48.66 -49.89 -10.55
N LEU A 249 -48.99 -48.64 -10.88
CA LEU A 249 -48.45 -47.44 -10.26
C LEU A 249 -49.19 -47.03 -8.97
N ASP A 250 -50.52 -47.06 -8.98
CA ASP A 250 -51.39 -46.69 -7.85
C ASP A 250 -51.09 -47.53 -6.61
N HIS A 251 -50.71 -48.79 -6.79
CA HIS A 251 -50.33 -49.68 -5.70
C HIS A 251 -49.02 -49.30 -5.00
N LEU A 252 -48.24 -48.38 -5.57
CA LEU A 252 -47.00 -47.86 -5.00
C LEU A 252 -47.18 -46.52 -4.27
N LEU A 253 -48.41 -45.99 -4.26
CA LEU A 253 -48.74 -44.75 -3.58
C LEU A 253 -49.59 -45.03 -2.34
N LEU A 254 -49.56 -44.12 -1.36
CA LEU A 254 -50.47 -44.16 -0.23
C LEU A 254 -51.80 -43.52 -0.64
N ALA A 255 -52.88 -43.79 0.12
CA ALA A 255 -54.16 -43.15 -0.14
C ALA A 255 -54.05 -41.62 0.06
N GLY A 256 -54.32 -40.86 -1.00
CA GLY A 256 -54.17 -39.40 -0.98
C GLY A 256 -54.41 -38.76 -2.34
N THR A 257 -54.21 -37.45 -2.39
CA THR A 257 -54.16 -36.68 -3.64
C THR A 257 -52.75 -36.15 -3.82
N TYR A 258 -52.14 -36.48 -4.95
CA TYR A 258 -50.80 -36.07 -5.34
C TYR A 258 -50.88 -35.03 -6.46
N THR A 259 -49.80 -34.27 -6.64
CA THR A 259 -49.70 -33.28 -7.71
C THR A 259 -48.50 -33.64 -8.58
N THR A 260 -48.69 -33.67 -9.89
CA THR A 260 -47.60 -33.89 -10.86
C THR A 260 -46.67 -32.69 -10.91
N VAL A 261 -45.48 -32.86 -11.49
CA VAL A 261 -44.53 -31.75 -11.68
C VAL A 261 -45.05 -30.65 -12.61
N THR A 262 -46.04 -30.97 -13.45
CA THR A 262 -46.75 -30.03 -14.33
C THR A 262 -48.04 -29.46 -13.71
N GLY A 263 -48.33 -29.80 -12.45
CA GLY A 263 -49.38 -29.16 -11.64
C GLY A 263 -50.77 -29.79 -11.69
N GLN A 264 -50.92 -31.01 -12.22
CA GLN A 264 -52.20 -31.72 -12.27
C GLN A 264 -52.38 -32.66 -11.09
N SER A 265 -53.62 -32.90 -10.67
CA SER A 265 -53.92 -33.74 -9.51
C SER A 265 -54.14 -35.21 -9.91
N VAL A 266 -53.54 -36.11 -9.15
CA VAL A 266 -53.69 -37.57 -9.26
C VAL A 266 -54.25 -38.11 -7.95
N THR A 267 -55.22 -39.01 -8.02
CA THR A 267 -55.77 -39.69 -6.85
C THR A 267 -55.74 -41.19 -7.10
N PRO A 268 -54.78 -41.92 -6.48
CA PRO A 268 -54.60 -43.34 -6.73
C PRO A 268 -55.85 -44.14 -6.39
N ASN A 269 -56.20 -45.07 -7.27
CA ASN A 269 -57.33 -45.96 -7.07
C ASN A 269 -56.83 -47.33 -6.55
N HIS A 270 -56.87 -47.49 -5.23
CA HIS A 270 -56.38 -48.74 -4.65
C HIS A 270 -57.44 -49.83 -4.54
N TRP A 271 -57.07 -51.03 -4.99
CA TRP A 271 -57.85 -52.26 -4.76
C TRP A 271 -57.12 -53.17 -3.77
N TRP A 272 -57.30 -52.89 -2.47
CA TRP A 272 -56.67 -53.63 -1.37
C TRP A 272 -57.42 -54.94 -1.08
N GLY A 273 -56.83 -56.08 -1.45
CA GLY A 273 -57.32 -57.42 -1.10
C GLY A 273 -56.17 -58.39 -0.81
N SER A 274 -56.44 -59.46 -0.08
CA SER A 274 -55.46 -60.53 0.20
C SER A 274 -55.37 -61.59 -0.90
N GLU A 275 -56.19 -61.45 -1.95
CA GLU A 275 -56.14 -62.32 -3.13
C GLU A 275 -54.94 -61.92 -4.02
N TRP A 276 -54.49 -62.84 -4.89
CA TRP A 276 -53.38 -62.59 -5.83
C TRP A 276 -52.05 -62.21 -5.15
N ASN A 277 -51.43 -63.16 -4.44
CA ASN A 277 -50.14 -63.00 -3.75
C ASN A 277 -50.10 -61.88 -2.69
N ASP A 278 -51.16 -61.76 -1.88
CA ASP A 278 -51.29 -60.70 -0.87
C ASP A 278 -51.02 -59.29 -1.42
N ARG A 279 -51.60 -59.01 -2.60
CA ARG A 279 -51.41 -57.74 -3.31
C ARG A 279 -51.59 -56.54 -2.37
N GLY A 280 -52.66 -56.54 -1.57
CA GLY A 280 -52.92 -55.48 -0.60
C GLY A 280 -51.81 -55.34 0.46
N GLY A 281 -51.39 -56.42 1.12
CA GLY A 281 -50.38 -56.33 2.16
C GLY A 281 -49.01 -55.87 1.65
N LYS A 282 -48.59 -56.37 0.49
CA LYS A 282 -47.31 -56.03 -0.14
C LYS A 282 -47.28 -54.59 -0.65
N SER A 283 -48.34 -54.15 -1.35
CA SER A 283 -48.47 -52.77 -1.83
C SER A 283 -48.42 -51.73 -0.71
N ALA A 284 -48.95 -52.04 0.48
CA ALA A 284 -48.95 -51.09 1.62
C ALA A 284 -47.54 -50.80 2.09
N LYS A 285 -46.75 -51.87 2.28
CA LYS A 285 -45.35 -51.76 2.71
C LYS A 285 -44.52 -51.00 1.69
N LEU A 286 -44.73 -51.27 0.40
CA LEU A 286 -44.03 -50.59 -0.68
C LEU A 286 -44.37 -49.09 -0.71
N ALA A 287 -45.65 -48.74 -0.61
CA ALA A 287 -46.09 -47.34 -0.59
C ALA A 287 -45.52 -46.56 0.61
N GLU A 288 -45.37 -47.19 1.77
CA GLU A 288 -44.70 -46.59 2.94
C GLU A 288 -43.22 -46.31 2.68
N VAL A 289 -42.50 -47.25 2.05
CA VAL A 289 -41.07 -47.11 1.73
C VAL A 289 -40.83 -46.06 0.64
N LEU A 290 -41.74 -45.97 -0.34
CA LEU A 290 -41.63 -45.04 -1.45
C LEU A 290 -42.06 -43.62 -1.10
N SER A 291 -42.66 -43.40 0.07
CA SER A 291 -43.12 -42.08 0.50
C SER A 291 -41.98 -41.07 0.63
N GLU A 292 -42.23 -39.81 0.25
CA GLU A 292 -41.33 -38.68 0.59
C GLU A 292 -41.08 -38.54 2.10
N SER A 293 -41.95 -39.10 2.93
CA SER A 293 -41.81 -39.12 4.40
C SER A 293 -41.04 -40.32 4.94
N ALA A 294 -40.49 -41.20 4.09
CA ALA A 294 -39.72 -42.36 4.52
C ALA A 294 -38.38 -41.95 5.17
N GLU A 295 -37.76 -42.87 5.93
CA GLU A 295 -36.43 -42.65 6.53
C GLU A 295 -35.36 -42.35 5.45
N THR A 296 -35.50 -43.00 4.29
CA THR A 296 -34.66 -42.82 3.12
C THR A 296 -35.55 -42.51 1.92
N VAL A 297 -35.32 -41.35 1.29
CA VAL A 297 -36.03 -40.97 0.06
C VAL A 297 -35.35 -41.66 -1.13
N LEU A 298 -36.12 -42.44 -1.89
CA LEU A 298 -35.65 -43.08 -3.12
C LEU A 298 -35.90 -42.18 -4.33
N TYR A 299 -34.96 -42.19 -5.27
CA TYR A 299 -34.99 -41.36 -6.48
C TYR A 299 -35.09 -42.24 -7.74
N ALA A 300 -35.58 -41.64 -8.84
CA ALA A 300 -35.57 -42.25 -10.17
C ALA A 300 -34.12 -42.53 -10.63
N CYS A 301 -33.91 -43.42 -11.61
CA CYS A 301 -32.55 -43.83 -11.97
C CYS A 301 -31.72 -42.73 -12.67
N GLY A 302 -32.39 -41.72 -13.23
CA GLY A 302 -31.75 -40.56 -13.87
C GLY A 302 -31.37 -40.80 -15.33
N ASP A 303 -31.73 -41.95 -15.90
CA ASP A 303 -31.37 -42.31 -17.27
C ASP A 303 -32.27 -41.64 -18.33
N THR A 304 -33.42 -41.07 -17.93
CA THR A 304 -34.39 -40.47 -18.86
C THR A 304 -34.53 -38.96 -18.71
N GLY A 305 -34.50 -38.28 -19.85
CA GLY A 305 -34.79 -36.85 -19.95
C GLY A 305 -33.74 -35.95 -19.27
N GLU A 306 -32.45 -36.31 -19.33
CA GLU A 306 -31.35 -35.44 -18.89
C GLU A 306 -31.33 -34.09 -19.63
N ASP A 307 -31.85 -34.06 -20.86
CA ASP A 307 -31.84 -32.95 -21.81
C ASP A 307 -33.09 -32.08 -21.76
N ILE A 308 -34.04 -32.35 -20.85
CA ILE A 308 -35.21 -31.48 -20.69
C ILE A 308 -34.81 -30.05 -20.30
N THR A 309 -35.63 -29.10 -20.73
CA THR A 309 -35.50 -27.68 -20.41
C THR A 309 -36.82 -27.14 -19.84
N PRO A 310 -36.84 -25.94 -19.23
CA PRO A 310 -38.08 -25.34 -18.76
C PRO A 310 -39.14 -25.16 -19.87
N GLU A 311 -38.72 -25.09 -21.14
CA GLU A 311 -39.58 -24.94 -22.31
C GLU A 311 -40.02 -26.28 -22.94
N SER A 312 -39.55 -27.42 -22.40
CA SER A 312 -39.98 -28.74 -22.86
C SER A 312 -41.49 -28.95 -22.66
N SER A 313 -42.08 -29.78 -23.51
CA SER A 313 -43.50 -30.10 -23.47
C SER A 313 -43.89 -30.85 -22.20
N ASP A 314 -45.18 -30.82 -21.85
CA ASP A 314 -45.69 -31.52 -20.66
C ASP A 314 -45.41 -33.02 -20.69
N ILE A 315 -45.50 -33.66 -21.87
CA ILE A 315 -45.16 -35.09 -22.03
C ILE A 315 -43.68 -35.36 -21.75
N GLU A 316 -42.76 -34.53 -22.25
CA GLU A 316 -41.32 -34.67 -21.99
C GLU A 316 -40.99 -34.47 -20.50
N LYS A 317 -41.65 -33.50 -19.86
CA LYS A 317 -41.49 -33.23 -18.43
C LYS A 317 -42.03 -34.36 -17.55
N LEU A 318 -43.22 -34.88 -17.85
CA LEU A 318 -43.83 -35.99 -17.11
C LEU A 318 -43.00 -37.28 -17.26
N MET A 319 -42.51 -37.55 -18.47
CA MET A 319 -41.74 -38.75 -18.78
C MET A 319 -40.27 -38.70 -18.33
N SER A 320 -39.72 -37.53 -18.03
CA SER A 320 -38.34 -37.37 -17.54
C SER A 320 -38.16 -37.82 -16.10
N ASP A 321 -36.94 -38.16 -15.72
CA ASP A 321 -36.50 -38.37 -14.33
C ASP A 321 -36.19 -37.06 -13.63
N TYR A 322 -36.18 -35.94 -14.35
CA TYR A 322 -35.85 -34.63 -13.82
C TYR A 322 -37.05 -33.69 -13.81
N TYR A 323 -37.03 -32.73 -12.88
CA TYR A 323 -37.97 -31.61 -12.83
C TYR A 323 -37.21 -30.31 -12.50
N PHE A 324 -37.88 -29.17 -12.64
CA PHE A 324 -37.33 -27.88 -12.24
C PHE A 324 -38.02 -27.42 -10.97
N ASP A 325 -37.24 -27.08 -9.95
CA ASP A 325 -37.75 -26.56 -8.68
C ASP A 325 -38.18 -25.08 -8.78
N GLU A 326 -38.64 -24.50 -7.66
CA GLU A 326 -39.10 -23.11 -7.59
C GLU A 326 -38.02 -22.08 -7.98
N ASN A 327 -36.73 -22.44 -7.88
CA ASN A 327 -35.60 -21.59 -8.25
C ASN A 327 -35.19 -21.78 -9.72
N GLY A 328 -35.84 -22.71 -10.44
CA GLY A 328 -35.49 -23.08 -11.80
C GLY A 328 -34.25 -23.98 -11.89
N GLU A 329 -33.82 -24.60 -10.79
CA GLU A 329 -32.73 -25.57 -10.80
C GLU A 329 -33.26 -26.97 -11.13
N LYS A 330 -32.49 -27.72 -11.91
CA LYS A 330 -32.86 -29.07 -12.33
C LYS A 330 -32.60 -30.05 -11.19
N GLN A 331 -33.64 -30.73 -10.74
CA GLN A 331 -33.61 -31.72 -9.66
C GLN A 331 -34.00 -33.09 -10.19
N LEU A 332 -33.45 -34.15 -9.58
CA LEU A 332 -33.87 -35.52 -9.84
C LEU A 332 -35.18 -35.79 -9.08
N LYS A 333 -36.15 -36.40 -9.75
CA LYS A 333 -37.45 -36.77 -9.16
C LYS A 333 -37.26 -37.86 -8.11
N THR A 334 -38.02 -37.75 -7.03
CA THR A 334 -38.23 -38.90 -6.16
C THR A 334 -38.99 -39.99 -6.92
N LEU A 335 -38.83 -41.25 -6.50
CA LEU A 335 -39.55 -42.35 -7.13
C LEU A 335 -41.08 -42.15 -6.99
N GLN A 336 -41.55 -41.57 -5.88
CA GLN A 336 -42.94 -41.16 -5.70
C GLN A 336 -43.41 -40.14 -6.75
N GLN A 337 -42.64 -39.08 -7.00
CA GLN A 337 -42.96 -38.07 -8.00
C GLN A 337 -43.01 -38.69 -9.41
N LYS A 338 -42.06 -39.57 -9.74
CA LYS A 338 -42.04 -40.30 -11.01
C LYS A 338 -43.31 -41.15 -11.19
N ILE A 339 -43.74 -41.87 -10.16
CA ILE A 339 -44.96 -42.69 -10.19
C ILE A 339 -46.20 -41.82 -10.46
N VAL A 340 -46.31 -40.70 -9.75
CA VAL A 340 -47.44 -39.75 -9.90
C VAL A 340 -47.49 -39.18 -11.31
N ASP A 341 -46.36 -38.78 -11.87
CA ASP A 341 -46.28 -38.23 -13.22
C ASP A 341 -46.64 -39.26 -14.30
N LEU A 342 -46.12 -40.50 -14.17
CA LEU A 342 -46.43 -41.58 -15.11
C LEU A 342 -47.90 -42.00 -15.05
N ASP A 343 -48.50 -42.04 -13.85
CA ASP A 343 -49.92 -42.37 -13.71
C ASP A 343 -50.81 -41.29 -14.35
N TYR A 344 -50.48 -40.01 -14.16
CA TYR A 344 -51.17 -38.93 -14.86
C TYR A 344 -50.99 -39.01 -16.38
N ALA A 345 -49.77 -39.26 -16.85
CA ALA A 345 -49.48 -39.36 -18.28
C ALA A 345 -50.28 -40.50 -18.94
N ASN A 346 -50.41 -41.65 -18.28
CA ASN A 346 -51.26 -42.73 -18.75
C ASN A 346 -52.76 -42.36 -18.70
N SER A 347 -53.27 -41.90 -17.56
CA SER A 347 -54.71 -41.66 -17.34
C SER A 347 -55.26 -40.49 -18.17
N SER A 348 -54.42 -39.49 -18.48
CA SER A 348 -54.77 -38.38 -19.38
C SER A 348 -54.82 -38.80 -20.86
N GLY A 349 -54.25 -39.96 -21.19
CA GLY A 349 -54.15 -40.45 -22.58
C GLY A 349 -53.14 -39.68 -23.43
N ILE A 350 -52.20 -38.95 -22.82
CA ILE A 350 -51.17 -38.19 -23.55
C ILE A 350 -50.12 -39.11 -24.18
N LEU A 351 -49.89 -40.30 -23.61
CA LEU A 351 -48.93 -41.28 -24.09
C LEU A 351 -49.49 -42.15 -25.22
N SER A 352 -48.70 -42.32 -26.28
CA SER A 352 -48.91 -43.39 -27.26
C SER A 352 -48.70 -44.77 -26.63
N ASP A 353 -49.24 -45.82 -27.28
CA ASP A 353 -49.06 -47.19 -26.79
C ASP A 353 -47.57 -47.61 -26.75
N GLN A 354 -46.73 -47.04 -27.63
CA GLN A 354 -45.27 -47.28 -27.61
C GLN A 354 -44.60 -46.59 -26.43
N GLU A 355 -44.86 -45.31 -26.19
CA GLU A 355 -44.31 -44.57 -25.05
C GLU A 355 -44.76 -45.19 -23.72
N LEU A 356 -46.00 -45.67 -23.66
CA LEU A 356 -46.51 -46.38 -22.49
C LEU A 356 -45.76 -47.69 -22.25
N TYR A 357 -45.55 -48.49 -23.30
CA TYR A 357 -44.77 -49.73 -23.23
C TYR A 357 -43.34 -49.48 -22.76
N ASP A 358 -42.65 -48.51 -23.37
CA ASP A 358 -41.25 -48.19 -23.04
C ASP A 358 -41.14 -47.65 -21.60
N SER A 359 -42.09 -46.80 -21.19
CA SER A 359 -42.13 -46.26 -19.81
C SER A 359 -42.31 -47.35 -18.77
N LEU A 360 -43.20 -48.33 -19.00
CA LEU A 360 -43.46 -49.40 -18.04
C LEU A 360 -42.25 -50.33 -17.93
N GLN A 361 -41.64 -50.66 -19.07
CA GLN A 361 -40.43 -51.48 -19.11
C GLN A 361 -39.27 -50.78 -18.40
N HIS A 362 -39.07 -49.49 -18.64
CA HIS A 362 -38.04 -48.71 -17.98
C HIS A 362 -38.29 -48.61 -16.48
N PHE A 363 -39.51 -48.24 -16.09
CA PHE A 363 -39.87 -48.09 -14.69
C PHE A 363 -39.64 -49.37 -13.89
N VAL A 364 -40.12 -50.51 -14.39
CA VAL A 364 -39.98 -51.79 -13.70
C VAL A 364 -38.53 -52.27 -13.67
N ASN A 365 -37.79 -52.17 -14.78
CA ASN A 365 -36.46 -52.78 -14.86
C ASN A 365 -35.31 -51.87 -14.39
N HIS A 366 -35.50 -50.56 -14.42
CA HIS A 366 -34.46 -49.55 -14.11
C HIS A 366 -34.81 -48.74 -12.87
N ASP A 367 -35.94 -48.01 -12.87
CA ASP A 367 -36.28 -47.11 -11.75
C ASP A 367 -36.49 -47.88 -10.43
N LEU A 368 -37.21 -49.00 -10.48
CA LEU A 368 -37.43 -49.85 -9.31
C LEU A 368 -36.19 -50.63 -8.87
N ASN A 369 -35.07 -50.57 -9.60
CA ASN A 369 -33.80 -51.10 -9.12
C ASN A 369 -33.29 -50.37 -7.86
N ALA A 370 -33.78 -49.16 -7.60
CA ALA A 370 -33.55 -48.46 -6.33
C ALA A 370 -34.02 -49.27 -5.11
N LEU A 371 -35.06 -50.12 -5.25
CA LEU A 371 -35.52 -51.04 -4.20
C LEU A 371 -34.55 -52.19 -3.92
N LYS A 372 -33.50 -52.36 -4.71
CA LYS A 372 -32.44 -53.37 -4.51
C LYS A 372 -31.21 -52.83 -3.77
N GLN A 373 -31.18 -51.56 -3.38
CA GLN A 373 -30.00 -50.96 -2.75
C GLN A 373 -30.12 -51.00 -1.21
N GLY A 374 -29.12 -51.58 -0.52
CA GLY A 374 -29.05 -51.61 0.94
C GLY A 374 -28.65 -50.26 1.54
N LYS A 375 -28.72 -50.09 2.87
CA LYS A 375 -28.27 -48.85 3.55
C LYS A 375 -26.76 -48.68 3.42
N ASP A 376 -26.31 -47.49 3.00
CA ASP A 376 -24.88 -47.11 2.94
C ASP A 376 -24.24 -47.03 4.33
N GLU A 377 -22.97 -47.40 4.43
CA GLU A 377 -22.18 -47.39 5.68
C GLU A 377 -20.96 -46.45 5.55
N PHE A 378 -20.62 -45.71 6.61
CA PHE A 378 -19.44 -44.83 6.64
C PHE A 378 -18.16 -45.62 6.96
N ASP A 379 -17.15 -45.57 6.09
CA ASP A 379 -15.84 -46.21 6.28
C ASP A 379 -14.98 -45.40 7.26
N LYS A 380 -15.24 -45.63 8.56
CA LYS A 380 -14.52 -44.97 9.64
C LYS A 380 -13.02 -45.29 9.63
N ASP A 381 -12.63 -46.51 9.25
CA ASP A 381 -11.24 -46.94 9.29
C ASP A 381 -10.42 -46.25 8.19
N ALA A 382 -11.00 -46.09 6.98
CA ALA A 382 -10.37 -45.33 5.89
C ALA A 382 -10.22 -43.84 6.24
N TYR A 383 -11.28 -43.21 6.77
CA TYR A 383 -11.23 -41.82 7.20
C TYR A 383 -10.20 -41.59 8.31
N ASP A 384 -10.18 -42.44 9.33
CA ASP A 384 -9.22 -42.31 10.43
C ASP A 384 -7.77 -42.51 9.94
N ALA A 385 -7.54 -43.41 8.97
CA ALA A 385 -6.21 -43.61 8.35
C ALA A 385 -5.73 -42.36 7.58
N ASP A 386 -6.61 -41.72 6.81
CA ASP A 386 -6.28 -40.48 6.08
C ASP A 386 -6.06 -39.29 7.02
N VAL A 387 -6.84 -39.20 8.11
CA VAL A 387 -6.65 -38.19 9.15
C VAL A 387 -5.30 -38.37 9.84
N GLU A 388 -4.88 -39.60 10.15
CA GLU A 388 -3.56 -39.86 10.74
C GLU A 388 -2.43 -39.55 9.75
N ALA A 389 -2.60 -39.87 8.47
CA ALA A 389 -1.63 -39.51 7.42
C ALA A 389 -1.53 -37.98 7.21
N TRP A 390 -2.64 -37.26 7.33
CA TRP A 390 -2.69 -35.80 7.32
C TRP A 390 -1.96 -35.21 8.53
N LYS A 391 -2.25 -35.68 9.76
CA LYS A 391 -1.56 -35.25 10.99
C LYS A 391 -0.06 -35.49 10.94
N ALA A 392 0.39 -36.61 10.37
CA ALA A 392 1.82 -36.90 10.24
C ALA A 392 2.59 -35.89 9.38
N LYS A 393 1.89 -35.09 8.56
CA LYS A 393 2.46 -34.02 7.72
C LYS A 393 2.32 -32.63 8.35
N GLU A 394 1.86 -32.53 9.60
CA GLU A 394 1.72 -31.26 10.30
C GLU A 394 3.08 -30.52 10.30
N PRO A 395 3.13 -29.27 9.82
CA PRO A 395 4.37 -28.50 9.81
C PRO A 395 4.84 -28.29 11.26
N GLN A 396 6.15 -28.39 11.48
CA GLN A 396 6.70 -28.16 12.81
C GLN A 396 6.79 -26.66 13.08
N LYS A 397 6.29 -26.25 14.24
CA LYS A 397 6.45 -24.89 14.71
C LYS A 397 7.94 -24.57 14.88
N PRO A 398 8.44 -23.46 14.32
CA PRO A 398 9.84 -23.08 14.44
C PRO A 398 10.23 -22.86 15.90
N ASP A 399 11.39 -23.40 16.29
CA ASP A 399 11.99 -23.21 17.62
C ASP A 399 12.83 -21.91 17.63
N VAL A 400 12.16 -20.80 17.34
CA VAL A 400 12.75 -19.46 17.34
C VAL A 400 12.15 -18.68 18.51
N PRO A 401 12.95 -18.20 19.47
CA PRO A 401 12.42 -17.42 20.59
C PRO A 401 11.96 -16.05 20.10
N MET A 402 10.82 -15.59 20.62
CA MET A 402 10.24 -14.26 20.30
C MET A 402 11.16 -13.11 20.72
N TYR A 403 11.93 -13.31 21.79
CA TYR A 403 12.84 -12.31 22.34
C TYR A 403 14.27 -12.86 22.42
N ILE A 404 15.24 -12.00 22.09
CA ILE A 404 16.66 -12.26 22.29
C ILE A 404 17.25 -11.18 23.18
N ASP A 405 18.25 -11.57 23.96
CA ASP A 405 19.02 -10.66 24.80
C ASP A 405 20.02 -9.89 23.92
N LYS A 406 19.84 -8.57 23.79
CA LYS A 406 20.78 -7.68 23.11
C LYS A 406 21.43 -6.75 24.13
N GLU A 407 22.76 -6.69 24.12
CA GLU A 407 23.51 -5.69 24.88
C GLU A 407 23.37 -4.33 24.19
N VAL A 408 22.63 -3.41 24.81
CA VAL A 408 22.45 -2.02 24.35
C VAL A 408 23.32 -1.10 25.18
N ARG A 409 24.15 -0.29 24.54
CA ARG A 409 25.06 0.64 25.23
C ARG A 409 24.26 1.72 25.99
N LYS A 410 24.63 2.00 27.23
CA LYS A 410 23.93 2.99 28.07
C LYS A 410 24.24 4.40 27.62
N VAL A 411 23.23 5.27 27.60
CA VAL A 411 23.46 6.71 27.44
C VAL A 411 24.22 7.25 28.66
N THR A 412 25.35 7.91 28.42
CA THR A 412 26.22 8.48 29.47
C THR A 412 25.90 9.93 29.80
N ASP A 413 25.29 10.65 28.85
CA ASP A 413 24.89 12.06 28.96
C ASP A 413 23.52 12.21 28.30
N SER A 414 22.46 12.24 29.11
CA SER A 414 21.06 12.22 28.64
C SER A 414 20.74 13.41 27.75
N ASP A 415 21.18 14.60 28.16
CA ASP A 415 20.79 15.85 27.53
C ASP A 415 21.52 16.01 26.19
N LYS A 416 22.82 15.66 26.17
CA LYS A 416 23.61 15.64 24.94
C LYS A 416 23.13 14.56 23.98
N ALA A 417 22.83 13.36 24.48
CA ALA A 417 22.28 12.29 23.65
C ALA A 417 20.94 12.72 23.03
N GLN A 418 20.05 13.33 23.81
CA GLN A 418 18.76 13.80 23.32
C GLN A 418 18.91 14.80 22.19
N TRP A 419 19.86 15.74 22.27
CA TRP A 419 20.15 16.65 21.16
C TRP A 419 20.49 15.91 19.86
N TYR A 420 21.40 14.93 19.93
CA TYR A 420 21.81 14.18 18.74
C TYR A 420 20.74 13.19 18.25
N ILE A 421 19.91 12.64 19.13
CA ILE A 421 18.71 11.87 18.76
C ILE A 421 17.76 12.75 17.93
N ASN A 422 17.49 13.98 18.39
CA ASN A 422 16.62 14.91 17.68
C ASN A 422 17.21 15.33 16.33
N LEU A 423 18.53 15.58 16.28
CA LEU A 423 19.23 15.91 15.04
C LEU A 423 19.15 14.75 14.05
N TRP A 424 19.38 13.51 14.51
CA TRP A 424 19.21 12.31 13.71
C TRP A 424 17.80 12.24 13.12
N HIS A 425 16.76 12.36 13.93
CA HIS A 425 15.40 12.29 13.44
C HIS A 425 15.02 13.46 12.51
N ARG A 426 15.61 14.65 12.71
CA ARG A 426 15.41 15.78 11.78
C ARG A 426 16.07 15.52 10.41
N MET A 427 17.20 14.82 10.41
CA MET A 427 17.93 14.45 9.19
C MET A 427 17.36 13.19 8.51
N ASN A 428 16.76 12.27 9.29
CA ASN A 428 16.46 10.89 8.89
C ASN A 428 14.97 10.51 8.90
N GLY A 429 14.14 11.24 9.64
CA GLY A 429 12.79 10.82 10.01
C GLY A 429 12.77 9.99 11.30
N THR A 430 11.63 9.39 11.63
CA THR A 430 11.38 8.70 12.92
C THR A 430 12.12 7.37 13.09
N SER A 431 12.86 6.93 12.07
CA SER A 431 13.57 5.64 12.09
C SER A 431 14.92 5.76 12.78
N ASP A 432 15.24 4.77 13.63
CA ASP A 432 16.58 4.56 14.20
C ASP A 432 17.58 4.02 13.17
N PHE A 433 17.09 3.54 12.02
CA PHE A 433 17.89 3.12 10.87
C PHE A 433 17.86 4.20 9.79
N LYS A 434 19.01 4.46 9.17
CA LYS A 434 19.13 5.52 8.17
C LYS A 434 18.26 5.27 6.92
N GLY A 435 17.39 6.21 6.58
CA GLY A 435 16.57 6.19 5.37
C GLY A 435 17.38 6.52 4.11
N GLY A 436 17.33 5.70 3.05
CA GLY A 436 18.09 5.93 1.80
C GLY A 436 18.59 4.74 0.95
N PHE A 437 18.50 3.46 1.36
CA PHE A 437 18.87 2.30 0.50
C PHE A 437 17.98 1.03 0.42
N GLY A 438 16.97 0.84 -0.44
CA GLY A 438 16.42 -0.50 -0.79
C GLY A 438 14.94 -0.63 -1.20
N ASP A 439 14.71 -1.56 -2.11
CA ASP A 439 13.43 -2.01 -2.69
C ASP A 439 12.82 -3.11 -1.79
N SER A 440 11.51 -3.35 -1.87
CA SER A 440 10.81 -4.45 -1.19
C SER A 440 11.41 -5.85 -1.42
N ALA A 441 12.24 -6.00 -2.46
CA ALA A 441 12.97 -7.22 -2.81
C ALA A 441 14.34 -7.40 -2.11
N GLU A 442 14.81 -6.43 -1.32
CA GLU A 442 16.15 -6.41 -0.70
C GLU A 442 16.09 -6.32 0.84
N TYR A 443 15.04 -6.86 1.47
CA TYR A 443 14.95 -6.99 2.93
C TYR A 443 15.94 -8.06 3.43
N ASP A 444 16.86 -7.69 4.32
CA ASP A 444 17.77 -8.61 5.01
C ASP A 444 17.29 -8.80 6.47
N PRO A 445 16.98 -10.02 6.93
CA PRO A 445 16.51 -10.26 8.30
C PRO A 445 17.51 -9.87 9.40
N SER A 446 18.80 -9.77 9.08
CA SER A 446 19.86 -9.37 10.01
C SER A 446 20.18 -7.87 9.99
N GLU A 447 19.84 -7.18 8.89
CA GLU A 447 20.17 -5.75 8.67
C GLU A 447 18.93 -4.83 8.51
N GLY A 448 17.72 -5.39 8.44
CA GLY A 448 16.45 -4.67 8.37
C GLY A 448 16.08 -4.17 6.97
N TRP A 449 15.17 -3.19 6.92
CA TRP A 449 14.75 -2.55 5.68
C TRP A 449 15.88 -1.73 5.09
N ALA A 450 16.41 -2.22 3.99
CA ALA A 450 17.10 -1.42 3.03
C ALA A 450 16.10 -0.32 2.50
N SER A 451 16.34 0.99 2.73
CA SER A 451 15.41 2.13 2.46
C SER A 451 15.49 2.98 1.14
N LYS A 452 14.92 2.71 -0.04
CA LYS A 452 15.08 3.65 -1.21
C LYS A 452 14.13 4.86 -1.11
N SER A 453 14.66 6.06 -0.82
CA SER A 453 14.20 7.30 -1.47
C SER A 453 15.29 8.37 -1.54
N LYS A 454 15.52 8.85 -2.76
CA LYS A 454 16.58 9.79 -3.17
C LYS A 454 15.96 11.07 -3.73
N THR A 455 14.87 11.58 -3.15
CA THR A 455 14.14 12.71 -3.74
C THR A 455 14.04 13.96 -2.89
N GLU A 456 14.09 13.88 -1.55
CA GLU A 456 14.15 15.07 -0.69
C GLU A 456 15.12 14.81 0.48
N GLN A 457 16.40 15.19 0.31
CA GLN A 457 17.31 15.21 1.45
C GLN A 457 16.78 16.22 2.47
N SER A 458 16.41 15.81 3.68
CA SER A 458 15.92 16.71 4.73
C SER A 458 17.02 17.59 5.35
N TRP A 459 18.26 17.47 4.88
CA TRP A 459 19.44 18.15 5.41
C TRP A 459 20.43 18.54 4.30
N ALA A 460 21.28 19.51 4.58
CA ALA A 460 22.40 19.90 3.72
C ALA A 460 23.60 20.35 4.56
N ILE A 461 24.80 20.23 4.01
CA ILE A 461 26.04 20.68 4.66
C ILE A 461 26.20 22.18 4.44
N LEU A 462 26.31 22.93 5.54
CA LEU A 462 26.85 24.28 5.51
C LEU A 462 28.35 24.19 5.78
N LYS A 463 29.16 24.65 4.82
CA LYS A 463 30.62 24.58 4.91
C LYS A 463 31.12 25.24 6.18
N ASP A 464 32.16 24.70 6.79
CA ASP A 464 32.64 25.18 8.08
C ASP A 464 33.06 26.67 8.04
N GLY A 465 33.54 27.16 6.90
CA GLY A 465 33.84 28.59 6.71
C GLY A 465 32.62 29.49 6.85
N ASP A 466 31.48 29.08 6.28
CA ASP A 466 30.22 29.83 6.35
C ASP A 466 29.52 29.60 7.71
N MET A 467 29.62 28.38 8.24
CA MET A 467 29.10 28.01 9.56
C MET A 467 29.73 28.83 10.70
N ASN A 468 31.01 29.17 10.56
CA ASN A 468 31.77 29.95 11.54
C ASN A 468 31.89 31.44 11.17
N SER A 469 31.20 31.94 10.13
CA SER A 469 31.23 33.35 9.74
C SER A 469 30.03 34.12 10.30
N PRO A 470 30.24 35.09 11.22
CA PRO A 470 29.18 35.97 11.68
C PRO A 470 28.58 36.81 10.55
N GLU A 471 29.41 37.24 9.59
CA GLU A 471 28.96 38.03 8.45
C GLU A 471 28.05 37.22 7.52
N TYR A 472 28.41 35.96 7.25
CA TYR A 472 27.59 35.08 6.42
C TYR A 472 26.23 34.84 7.08
N LEU A 473 26.22 34.48 8.37
CA LEU A 473 24.97 34.17 9.06
C LEU A 473 24.06 35.40 9.12
N LYS A 474 24.61 36.57 9.46
CA LYS A 474 23.89 37.84 9.42
C LYS A 474 23.28 38.10 8.04
N TYR A 475 24.08 38.02 6.98
CA TYR A 475 23.62 38.21 5.62
C TYR A 475 22.52 37.21 5.24
N ALA A 476 22.70 35.93 5.58
CA ALA A 476 21.76 34.87 5.24
C ALA A 476 20.39 35.05 5.93
N ILE A 477 20.39 35.52 7.17
CA ILE A 477 19.15 35.81 7.92
C ILE A 477 18.47 37.06 7.36
N GLU A 478 19.19 38.17 7.18
CA GLU A 478 18.61 39.43 6.67
C GLU A 478 18.03 39.30 5.26
N ASN A 479 18.56 38.38 4.45
CA ASN A 479 18.08 38.12 3.09
C ASN A 479 17.12 36.91 3.00
N GLY A 480 16.72 36.32 4.13
CA GLY A 480 15.77 35.20 4.18
C GLY A 480 16.28 33.91 3.52
N LEU A 481 17.60 33.74 3.40
CA LEU A 481 18.22 32.51 2.90
C LEU A 481 18.18 31.39 3.95
N ILE A 482 18.21 31.79 5.23
CA ILE A 482 18.15 30.90 6.39
C ILE A 482 17.07 31.38 7.35
N THR A 483 16.30 30.45 7.89
CA THR A 483 15.43 30.63 9.04
C THR A 483 15.96 29.85 10.24
N ILE A 484 15.64 30.30 11.45
CA ILE A 484 16.06 29.61 12.68
C ILE A 484 14.87 28.83 13.25
N GLU A 485 15.10 27.58 13.59
CA GLU A 485 14.18 26.75 14.37
C GLU A 485 14.74 26.56 15.77
N GLN A 486 13.90 26.70 16.79
CA GLN A 486 14.25 26.37 18.17
C GLN A 486 13.66 25.00 18.52
N VAL A 487 14.44 24.20 19.23
CA VAL A 487 13.97 22.95 19.83
C VAL A 487 13.09 23.27 21.05
N GLN A 488 11.82 22.90 21.00
CA GLN A 488 10.88 23.02 22.13
C GLN A 488 10.60 21.65 22.72
N PHE A 489 10.82 21.51 24.02
CA PHE A 489 10.47 20.29 24.75
C PHE A 489 8.97 20.31 25.09
N THR A 490 8.20 19.32 24.65
CA THR A 490 6.78 19.14 24.98
C THR A 490 6.61 17.95 25.93
N ASP A 491 5.56 17.94 26.75
CA ASP A 491 5.19 16.72 27.51
C ASP A 491 4.81 15.59 26.53
N PRO A 492 5.16 14.31 26.81
CA PRO A 492 4.91 13.18 25.92
C PRO A 492 3.42 12.94 25.83
N SER A 493 2.86 12.89 24.62
CA SER A 493 1.49 12.40 24.44
C SER A 493 1.41 10.89 24.24
N ASP A 494 2.49 10.20 23.83
CA ASP A 494 2.48 8.74 23.64
C ASP A 494 3.87 8.12 23.80
N ALA A 495 3.99 7.17 24.72
CA ALA A 495 5.13 6.25 24.84
C ALA A 495 5.18 5.38 23.56
N ASP A 496 6.35 5.21 22.94
CA ASP A 496 6.70 4.30 21.82
C ASP A 496 6.93 4.94 20.43
N SER A 497 7.02 6.26 20.28
CA SER A 497 7.24 6.89 18.96
C SER A 497 8.68 7.29 18.61
N GLY A 498 9.60 7.28 19.59
CA GLY A 498 10.98 7.79 19.41
C GLY A 498 11.07 9.31 19.17
N LEU A 499 9.94 9.98 18.97
CA LEU A 499 9.76 11.44 18.91
C LEU A 499 9.12 12.00 20.18
N GLU A 500 9.12 11.22 21.26
CA GLU A 500 8.63 11.69 22.54
C GLU A 500 9.44 12.90 22.99
N ASN A 501 8.73 14.02 23.08
CA ASN A 501 9.07 15.21 23.85
C ASN A 501 9.71 16.38 23.13
N VAL A 502 9.81 16.42 21.79
CA VAL A 502 10.46 17.54 21.11
C VAL A 502 9.81 17.95 19.78
N ALA A 503 9.51 19.24 19.64
CA ALA A 503 9.08 19.88 18.39
C ALA A 503 10.08 20.95 17.94
N TRP A 504 10.55 20.86 16.68
CA TRP A 504 11.28 21.95 16.03
C TRP A 504 10.30 23.05 15.62
N THR A 505 10.41 24.22 16.24
CA THR A 505 9.47 25.32 16.01
C THR A 505 10.22 26.50 15.38
N SER A 506 9.75 26.98 14.24
CA SER A 506 10.31 28.17 13.61
C SER A 506 10.13 29.40 14.50
N VAL A 507 11.23 30.11 14.75
CA VAL A 507 11.24 31.34 15.55
C VAL A 507 11.57 32.53 14.66
N ILE A 508 10.88 33.66 14.87
CA ILE A 508 11.21 34.90 14.18
C ILE A 508 12.53 35.40 14.77
N PHE A 509 13.53 35.66 13.90
CA PHE A 509 14.88 36.02 14.34
C PHE A 509 14.91 37.16 15.38
N ASP A 510 14.18 38.24 15.13
CA ASP A 510 14.11 39.41 16.03
C ASP A 510 13.47 39.13 17.40
N THR A 511 12.86 37.95 17.57
CA THR A 511 12.24 37.53 18.83
C THR A 511 13.14 36.62 19.67
N ILE A 512 14.30 36.22 19.14
CA ILE A 512 15.25 35.36 19.86
C ILE A 512 15.93 36.19 20.95
N THR A 513 15.59 35.89 22.22
CA THR A 513 16.10 36.62 23.38
C THR A 513 17.60 36.47 23.61
N ASP A 514 18.17 35.39 23.09
CA ASP A 514 19.58 35.07 23.22
C ASP A 514 20.44 35.83 22.20
N VAL A 515 19.83 36.50 21.22
CA VAL A 515 20.53 37.30 20.21
C VAL A 515 20.39 38.78 20.54
N THR A 516 21.50 39.50 20.47
CA THR A 516 21.53 40.95 20.68
C THR A 516 22.23 41.65 19.53
N GLU A 517 21.73 42.81 19.13
CA GLU A 517 22.37 43.66 18.12
C GLU A 517 23.20 44.74 18.81
N GLN A 518 24.45 44.90 18.38
CA GLN A 518 25.31 46.00 18.83
C GLN A 518 26.09 46.63 17.68
N LYS A 519 26.74 47.76 17.94
CA LYS A 519 27.65 48.38 16.98
C LYS A 519 28.94 47.57 16.89
N ASP A 520 29.41 47.33 15.67
CA ASP A 520 30.69 46.66 15.40
C ASP A 520 31.85 47.61 15.78
N GLN A 521 32.27 47.55 17.04
CA GLN A 521 33.27 48.48 17.58
C GLN A 521 34.63 48.28 16.90
N ILE A 522 34.95 47.07 16.42
CA ILE A 522 36.21 46.79 15.72
C ILE A 522 36.21 47.48 14.35
N ALA A 523 35.13 47.36 13.58
CA ALA A 523 34.98 48.04 12.30
C ALA A 523 34.96 49.56 12.46
N ILE A 524 34.30 50.07 13.50
CA ILE A 524 34.31 51.50 13.83
C ILE A 524 35.73 51.97 14.13
N THR A 525 36.45 51.30 15.03
CA THR A 525 37.81 51.69 15.45
C THR A 525 38.78 51.64 14.27
N LYS A 526 38.67 50.61 13.41
CA LYS A 526 39.49 50.50 12.20
C LYS A 526 39.18 51.62 11.20
N ALA A 527 37.90 51.89 10.97
CA ALA A 527 37.48 52.94 10.05
C ALA A 527 37.84 54.35 10.58
N GLU A 528 37.79 54.55 11.89
CA GLU A 528 38.23 55.78 12.56
C GLU A 528 39.73 56.01 12.33
N THR A 529 40.55 54.99 12.58
CA THR A 529 42.00 55.05 12.36
C THR A 529 42.33 55.36 10.88
N GLU A 530 41.68 54.66 9.95
CA GLU A 530 41.88 54.89 8.51
C GLU A 530 41.40 56.28 8.07
N TYR A 531 40.31 56.79 8.65
CA TYR A 531 39.78 58.13 8.39
C TYR A 531 40.73 59.22 8.89
N GLU A 532 41.22 59.11 10.12
CA GLU A 532 42.19 60.05 10.69
C GLU A 532 43.49 60.11 9.88
N GLN A 533 44.00 58.94 9.47
CA GLN A 533 45.19 58.86 8.63
C GLN A 533 44.95 59.50 7.25
N ALA A 534 43.83 59.17 6.60
CA ALA A 534 43.47 59.74 5.31
C ALA A 534 43.30 61.27 5.39
N LEU A 535 42.66 61.76 6.46
CA LEU A 535 42.45 63.19 6.68
C LEU A 535 43.78 63.92 6.87
N SER A 536 44.69 63.38 7.68
CA SER A 536 46.04 63.93 7.89
C SER A 536 46.84 64.00 6.58
N ASP A 537 46.82 62.93 5.78
CA ASP A 537 47.49 62.89 4.48
C ASP A 537 46.89 63.90 3.47
N ILE A 538 45.56 64.06 3.49
CA ILE A 538 44.84 65.03 2.66
C ILE A 538 45.18 66.46 3.07
N GLU A 539 45.13 66.77 4.37
CA GLU A 539 45.47 68.09 4.90
C GLU A 539 46.93 68.47 4.59
N ALA A 540 47.86 67.51 4.72
CA ALA A 540 49.26 67.71 4.34
C ALA A 540 49.42 68.05 2.86
N LYS A 541 48.71 67.32 1.98
CA LYS A 541 48.71 67.58 0.52
C LYS A 541 48.04 68.89 0.17
N ASP A 542 46.90 69.21 0.77
CA ASP A 542 46.19 70.46 0.52
C ASP A 542 47.05 71.67 0.91
N LYS A 543 47.73 71.59 2.07
CA LYS A 543 48.70 72.60 2.50
C LYS A 543 49.87 72.76 1.52
N GLN A 544 50.36 71.66 0.94
CA GLN A 544 51.40 71.72 -0.10
C GLN A 544 50.88 72.38 -1.38
N LEU A 545 49.68 72.02 -1.83
CA LEU A 545 49.04 72.64 -3.01
C LEU A 545 48.77 74.13 -2.77
N ASP A 546 48.36 74.53 -1.57
CA ASP A 546 48.19 75.92 -1.16
C ASP A 546 49.48 76.73 -1.26
N VAL A 547 50.59 76.17 -0.79
CA VAL A 547 51.91 76.81 -0.90
C VAL A 547 52.32 76.92 -2.36
N GLN A 548 52.08 75.90 -3.18
CA GLN A 548 52.39 75.92 -4.61
C GLN A 548 51.53 76.96 -5.35
N MET A 549 50.23 77.02 -5.09
CA MET A 549 49.33 78.04 -5.67
C MET A 549 49.80 79.46 -5.31
N LYS A 550 50.10 79.73 -4.03
CA LYS A 550 50.63 81.04 -3.60
C LYS A 550 51.95 81.42 -4.28
N LYS A 551 52.82 80.43 -4.51
CA LYS A 551 54.08 80.63 -5.23
C LYS A 551 53.81 80.96 -6.70
N LEU A 552 52.94 80.19 -7.36
CA LEU A 552 52.54 80.45 -8.75
C LEU A 552 51.87 81.82 -8.90
N ASP A 553 51.00 82.22 -7.97
CA ASP A 553 50.39 83.56 -7.97
C ASP A 553 51.44 84.67 -7.85
N THR A 554 52.44 84.47 -6.97
CA THR A 554 53.55 85.42 -6.81
C THR A 554 54.39 85.52 -8.08
N GLU A 555 54.72 84.38 -8.69
CA GLU A 555 55.47 84.32 -9.95
C GLU A 555 54.68 84.92 -11.11
N HIS A 556 53.38 84.62 -11.20
CA HIS A 556 52.46 85.20 -12.18
C HIS A 556 52.45 86.72 -12.07
N ASN A 557 52.25 87.27 -10.86
CA ASN A 557 52.21 88.71 -10.63
C ASN A 557 53.54 89.40 -10.97
N ALA A 558 54.67 88.77 -10.64
CA ALA A 558 56.00 89.28 -10.99
C ALA A 558 56.23 89.29 -12.51
N LEU A 559 55.89 88.20 -13.19
CA LEU A 559 56.02 88.08 -14.65
C LEU A 559 55.03 88.99 -15.40
N GLN A 560 53.83 89.18 -14.88
CA GLN A 560 52.86 90.12 -15.43
C GLN A 560 53.40 91.56 -15.35
N THR A 561 53.98 91.93 -14.20
CA THR A 561 54.63 93.25 -14.04
C THR A 561 55.81 93.41 -15.01
N GLU A 562 56.62 92.37 -15.21
CA GLU A 562 57.72 92.37 -16.19
C GLU A 562 57.20 92.48 -17.63
N TYR A 563 56.14 91.74 -17.96
CA TYR A 563 55.46 91.77 -19.25
C TYR A 563 54.98 93.19 -19.57
N ASP A 564 54.26 93.82 -18.64
CA ASP A 564 53.71 95.17 -18.82
C ASP A 564 54.83 96.23 -18.96
N SER A 565 55.92 96.07 -18.21
CA SER A 565 57.10 96.93 -18.33
C SER A 565 57.77 96.83 -19.71
N ILE A 566 58.00 95.60 -20.21
CA ILE A 566 58.62 95.38 -21.52
C ILE A 566 57.69 95.83 -22.64
N LYS A 567 56.40 95.55 -22.54
CA LYS A 567 55.39 96.02 -23.48
C LYS A 567 55.44 97.56 -23.59
N SER A 568 55.48 98.27 -22.47
CA SER A 568 55.63 99.74 -22.47
C SER A 568 56.93 100.22 -23.14
N VAL A 569 58.05 99.52 -22.93
CA VAL A 569 59.33 99.83 -23.59
C VAL A 569 59.26 99.61 -25.11
N ILE A 570 58.59 98.55 -25.56
CA ILE A 570 58.36 98.29 -26.98
C ILE A 570 57.49 99.40 -27.58
N GLU A 571 56.36 99.73 -26.95
CA GLU A 571 55.44 100.80 -27.36
C GLU A 571 56.17 102.15 -27.52
N LYS A 572 56.95 102.56 -26.50
CA LYS A 572 57.76 103.79 -26.55
C LYS A 572 58.81 103.78 -27.65
N ASN A 573 59.46 102.64 -27.92
CA ASN A 573 60.43 102.53 -29.01
C ASN A 573 59.76 102.60 -30.39
N VAL A 574 58.58 101.98 -30.53
CA VAL A 574 57.76 102.06 -31.74
C VAL A 574 57.35 103.52 -31.99
N GLU A 575 56.80 104.20 -30.99
CA GLU A 575 56.45 105.63 -31.07
C GLU A 575 57.65 106.52 -31.44
N ARG A 576 58.81 106.30 -30.82
CA ARG A 576 60.04 107.05 -31.14
C ARG A 576 60.47 106.82 -32.58
N ASN A 577 60.46 105.58 -33.06
CA ASN A 577 60.81 105.28 -34.45
C ASN A 577 59.81 105.92 -35.40
N PHE A 578 58.51 105.81 -35.14
CA PHE A 578 57.48 106.48 -35.97
C PHE A 578 57.69 107.99 -36.03
N LYS A 579 58.02 108.65 -34.90
CA LYS A 579 58.34 110.09 -34.86
C LYS A 579 59.62 110.49 -35.61
N ILE A 580 60.55 109.56 -35.86
CA ILE A 580 61.76 109.81 -36.67
C ILE A 580 61.46 109.75 -38.17
N PHE A 581 60.40 109.01 -38.56
CA PHE A 581 59.99 108.83 -39.96
C PHE A 581 58.77 109.68 -40.37
N SER A 582 58.21 110.45 -39.44
CA SER A 582 57.21 111.51 -39.66
C SER A 582 57.87 112.88 -39.59
#